data_AF-A0A9N9JL73-F1
#
_entry.id   AF-A0A9N9JL73-F1
#
_cell.length_a   1.000
_cell.length_b   1.000
_cell.length_c   1.000
_cell.angle_alpha   90.00
_cell.angle_beta   90.00
_cell.angle_gamma   90.00
#
_symmetry.space_group_name_H-M   'P 1'
#
loop_
_entity.id
_entity.type
_entity.pdbx_description
1 polymer ?
#
loop_
_entity_poly.entity_id
_entity_poly.type
_entity_poly.pdbx_seq_one_letter_code
_entity_poly.pdbx_strand_id
1 'polypeptide(L)'
;TLISFTFLPYSLMLEFTRLPFELLYSIFHELDVPDLLSFARVSRYYKILSADNGVWSQMALNHWENKEGMREVCEKNRRFWFKSHGVWKRVYGLVEKEAMRTSLDANDLVENTWHCAPIDNPRDTLVEFYQDGTYIHRHEPFNPSFSWSITGDGSIYLNQKPFRSYRCPNWNLIISNDCLVFKSSGAESFKRKLREFKLIDPEN
;
A
#
# COMPACT_ATOMS: atom_id res chain seq x y z
N THR A 1 -1.78 0.25 26.35
CA THR A 1 -1.56 -1.14 26.82
C THR A 1 -2.14 -2.08 25.79
N LEU A 2 -1.32 -2.69 24.94
CA LEU A 2 -1.76 -3.65 23.92
C LEU A 2 -2.07 -4.99 24.61
N ILE A 3 -3.34 -5.33 24.71
CA ILE A 3 -3.78 -6.65 25.15
C ILE A 3 -3.73 -7.55 23.92
N SER A 4 -2.76 -8.47 23.88
CA SER A 4 -2.76 -9.52 22.86
C SER A 4 -3.90 -10.50 23.17
N PHE A 5 -4.86 -10.63 22.26
CA PHE A 5 -6.02 -11.52 22.40
C PHE A 5 -5.71 -13.01 22.12
N THR A 6 -4.43 -13.39 22.10
CA THR A 6 -4.00 -14.72 21.65
C THR A 6 -4.44 -15.88 22.57
N PHE A 7 -4.89 -15.60 23.79
CA PHE A 7 -5.44 -16.62 24.70
C PHE A 7 -6.56 -16.03 25.60
N LEU A 8 -7.76 -15.82 25.07
CA LEU A 8 -8.94 -15.58 25.91
C LEU A 8 -9.45 -16.91 26.49
N PRO A 9 -9.64 -17.04 27.82
CA PRO A 9 -10.31 -18.17 28.45
C PRO A 9 -11.71 -18.37 27.85
N TYR A 10 -12.14 -19.64 27.70
CA TYR A 10 -13.46 -20.00 27.16
C TYR A 10 -14.63 -19.32 27.89
N SER A 11 -14.49 -19.07 29.20
CA SER A 11 -15.47 -18.33 30.01
C SER A 11 -15.66 -16.87 29.56
N LEU A 12 -14.57 -16.17 29.23
CA LEU A 12 -14.61 -14.80 28.72
C LEU A 12 -15.18 -14.73 27.30
N MET A 13 -14.95 -15.75 26.48
CA MET A 13 -15.59 -15.84 25.16
C MET A 13 -17.12 -15.98 25.26
N LEU A 14 -17.61 -16.68 26.28
CA LEU A 14 -19.04 -16.88 26.51
C LEU A 14 -19.74 -15.60 26.99
N GLU A 15 -19.03 -14.75 27.74
CA GLU A 15 -19.51 -13.40 28.11
C GLU A 15 -19.48 -12.43 26.93
N PHE A 16 -18.46 -12.52 26.08
CA PHE A 16 -18.33 -11.66 24.90
C PHE A 16 -19.47 -11.85 23.89
N THR A 17 -20.03 -13.06 23.78
CA THR A 17 -21.20 -13.33 22.92
C THR A 17 -22.52 -12.76 23.45
N ARG A 18 -22.55 -12.29 24.71
CA ARG A 18 -23.73 -11.69 25.35
C ARG A 18 -23.75 -10.16 25.27
N LEU A 19 -22.67 -9.55 24.78
CA LEU A 19 -22.63 -8.11 24.57
C LEU A 19 -23.62 -7.70 23.47
N PRO A 20 -24.29 -6.54 23.62
CA PRO A 20 -25.04 -5.91 22.54
C PRO A 20 -24.20 -5.80 21.27
N PHE A 21 -24.85 -5.97 20.12
CA PHE A 21 -24.18 -5.92 18.82
C PHE A 21 -23.42 -4.60 18.63
N GLU A 22 -23.99 -3.49 19.09
CA GLU A 22 -23.40 -2.15 18.98
C GLU A 22 -22.07 -2.06 19.74
N LEU A 23 -22.00 -2.63 20.96
CA LEU A 23 -20.76 -2.64 21.75
C LEU A 23 -19.71 -3.56 21.12
N LEU A 24 -20.13 -4.73 20.63
CA LEU A 24 -19.23 -5.62 19.89
C LEU A 24 -18.70 -4.96 18.63
N TYR A 25 -19.55 -4.23 17.91
CA TYR A 25 -19.17 -3.52 16.71
C TYR A 25 -18.15 -2.43 17.01
N SER A 26 -18.37 -1.63 18.06
CA SER A 26 -17.40 -0.63 18.52
C SER A 26 -16.06 -1.24 18.91
N ILE A 27 -16.05 -2.38 19.61
CA ILE A 27 -14.80 -3.09 19.94
C ILE A 27 -14.06 -3.48 18.66
N PHE A 28 -14.75 -4.03 17.67
CA PHE A 28 -14.13 -4.49 16.42
C PHE A 28 -13.52 -3.35 15.59
N HIS A 29 -14.03 -2.12 15.71
CA HIS A 29 -13.43 -0.93 15.08
C HIS A 29 -12.10 -0.50 15.71
N GLU A 30 -11.86 -0.88 16.97
CA GLU A 30 -10.63 -0.53 17.70
C GLU A 30 -9.54 -1.61 17.62
N LEU A 31 -9.87 -2.78 17.07
CA LEU A 31 -8.92 -3.90 16.93
C LEU A 31 -7.97 -3.69 15.76
N ASP A 32 -6.74 -4.19 15.91
CA ASP A 32 -5.79 -4.25 14.81
C ASP A 32 -6.03 -5.46 13.89
N VAL A 33 -5.30 -5.53 12.78
CA VAL A 33 -5.42 -6.62 11.81
C VAL A 33 -5.16 -8.00 12.44
N PRO A 34 -4.05 -8.23 13.18
CA PRO A 34 -3.80 -9.49 13.88
C PRO A 34 -4.95 -9.94 14.79
N ASP A 35 -5.53 -9.02 15.56
CA ASP A 35 -6.61 -9.34 16.49
C ASP A 35 -7.89 -9.70 15.72
N LEU A 36 -8.27 -8.93 14.69
CA LEU A 36 -9.41 -9.27 13.83
C LEU A 36 -9.27 -10.65 13.18
N LEU A 37 -8.06 -10.99 12.72
CA LEU A 37 -7.77 -12.32 12.14
C LEU A 37 -7.84 -13.43 13.19
N SER A 38 -7.48 -13.14 14.43
CA SER A 38 -7.58 -14.08 15.56
C SER A 38 -9.05 -14.32 15.91
N PHE A 39 -9.86 -13.27 16.06
CA PHE A 39 -11.31 -13.38 16.27
C PHE A 39 -12.02 -14.15 15.14
N ALA A 40 -11.58 -14.02 13.90
CA ALA A 40 -12.13 -14.77 12.78
C ALA A 40 -12.04 -16.30 12.94
N ARG A 41 -11.10 -16.79 13.76
CA ARG A 41 -10.87 -18.22 14.02
C ARG A 41 -11.66 -18.75 15.22
N VAL A 42 -12.25 -17.86 16.01
CA VAL A 42 -12.92 -18.18 17.28
C VAL A 42 -14.28 -18.86 17.05
N SER A 43 -15.11 -18.33 16.16
CA SER A 43 -16.43 -18.90 15.84
C SER A 43 -16.93 -18.43 14.47
N ARG A 44 -17.97 -19.09 13.94
CA ARG A 44 -18.64 -18.63 12.70
C ARG A 44 -19.22 -17.22 12.85
N TYR A 45 -19.73 -16.88 14.04
CA TYR A 45 -20.27 -15.56 14.32
C TYR A 45 -19.17 -14.48 14.23
N TYR A 46 -18.04 -14.68 14.92
CA TYR A 46 -16.91 -13.74 14.87
C TYR A 46 -16.21 -13.72 13.51
N LYS A 47 -16.23 -14.81 12.74
CA LYS A 47 -15.76 -14.82 11.36
C LYS A 47 -16.53 -13.86 10.46
N ILE A 48 -17.85 -13.76 10.64
CA ILE A 48 -18.70 -12.82 9.90
C ILE A 48 -18.40 -11.39 10.38
N LEU A 49 -18.39 -11.17 11.70
CA LEU A 49 -18.17 -9.83 12.26
C LEU A 49 -16.77 -9.26 11.91
N SER A 50 -15.72 -10.09 12.01
CA SER A 50 -14.33 -9.74 11.63
C SER A 50 -14.10 -9.63 10.12
N ALA A 51 -15.12 -9.88 9.29
CA ALA A 51 -15.09 -9.65 7.85
C ALA A 51 -16.07 -8.54 7.44
N ASP A 52 -16.68 -7.85 8.42
CA ASP A 52 -17.61 -6.77 8.16
C ASP A 52 -16.96 -5.63 7.37
N ASN A 53 -17.68 -5.14 6.37
CA ASN A 53 -17.15 -4.11 5.49
C ASN A 53 -16.94 -2.79 6.22
N GLY A 54 -17.76 -2.44 7.21
CA GLY A 54 -17.61 -1.18 7.94
C GLY A 54 -16.35 -1.18 8.80
N VAL A 55 -16.04 -2.30 9.46
CA VAL A 55 -14.78 -2.49 10.21
C VAL A 55 -13.57 -2.31 9.30
N TRP A 56 -13.51 -3.05 8.19
CA TRP A 56 -12.35 -2.99 7.28
C TRP A 56 -12.27 -1.68 6.48
N SER A 57 -13.40 -1.05 6.15
CA SER A 57 -13.38 0.25 5.48
C SER A 57 -12.85 1.33 6.41
N GLN A 58 -13.28 1.35 7.68
CA GLN A 58 -12.78 2.34 8.64
C GLN A 58 -11.29 2.13 8.92
N MET A 59 -10.88 0.88 9.08
CA MET A 59 -9.46 0.53 9.23
C MET A 59 -8.62 0.98 8.02
N ALA A 60 -9.09 0.71 6.80
CA ALA A 60 -8.44 1.18 5.57
C ALA A 60 -8.33 2.71 5.52
N LEU A 61 -9.41 3.43 5.88
CA LEU A 61 -9.43 4.89 5.92
C LEU A 61 -8.42 5.44 6.93
N ASN A 62 -8.41 4.91 8.15
CA ASN A 62 -7.49 5.36 9.20
C ASN A 62 -6.02 5.03 8.84
N HIS A 63 -5.77 3.81 8.35
CA HIS A 63 -4.40 3.36 8.04
C HIS A 63 -3.82 4.10 6.83
N TRP A 64 -4.66 4.44 5.86
CA TRP A 64 -4.24 5.05 4.60
C TRP A 64 -4.59 6.54 4.48
N GLU A 65 -5.07 7.20 5.54
CA GLU A 65 -5.59 8.58 5.51
C GLU A 65 -4.64 9.58 4.82
N ASN A 66 -3.34 9.46 5.10
CA ASN A 66 -2.30 10.34 4.57
C ASN A 66 -1.67 9.84 3.26
N LYS A 67 -2.23 8.79 2.64
CA LYS A 67 -1.69 8.21 1.40
C LYS A 67 -2.32 8.88 0.19
N GLU A 68 -1.48 9.31 -0.75
CA GLU A 68 -1.94 9.84 -2.02
C GLU A 68 -2.74 8.76 -2.80
N GLY A 69 -3.88 9.13 -3.40
CA GLY A 69 -4.87 8.20 -3.97
C GLY A 69 -6.02 7.84 -3.02
N MET A 70 -5.85 7.91 -1.70
CA MET A 70 -6.95 7.61 -0.76
C MET A 70 -8.00 8.69 -0.70
N ARG A 71 -7.61 9.94 -0.93
CA ARG A 71 -8.55 11.05 -1.04
C ARG A 71 -9.57 10.79 -2.17
N GLU A 72 -9.10 10.31 -3.32
CA GLU A 72 -9.94 9.97 -4.49
C GLU A 72 -10.92 8.83 -4.17
N VAL A 73 -10.47 7.82 -3.41
CA VAL A 73 -11.34 6.75 -2.89
C VAL A 73 -12.46 7.35 -2.03
N CYS A 74 -12.11 8.22 -1.08
CA CYS A 74 -13.05 8.81 -0.12
C CYS A 74 -14.10 9.72 -0.77
N GLU A 75 -13.71 10.49 -1.79
CA GLU A 75 -14.54 11.51 -2.42
C GLU A 75 -15.52 10.92 -3.45
N LYS A 76 -15.10 9.94 -4.26
CA LYS A 76 -15.87 9.51 -5.44
C LYS A 76 -16.78 8.30 -5.22
N ASN A 77 -16.48 7.39 -4.27
CA ASN A 77 -16.97 6.01 -4.41
C ASN A 77 -17.82 5.40 -3.28
N ARG A 78 -18.53 6.18 -2.46
CA ARG A 78 -19.39 5.64 -1.37
C ARG A 78 -20.44 4.59 -1.81
N ARG A 79 -20.85 4.55 -3.08
CA ARG A 79 -21.93 3.67 -3.59
C ARG A 79 -21.50 2.22 -3.87
N PHE A 80 -20.20 1.95 -4.05
CA PHE A 80 -19.70 0.58 -4.33
C PHE A 80 -19.27 -0.18 -3.07
N TRP A 81 -19.14 0.52 -1.94
CA TRP A 81 -18.53 0.02 -0.70
C TRP A 81 -19.31 -1.09 0.00
N PHE A 82 -20.55 -1.37 -0.42
CA PHE A 82 -21.49 -2.25 0.31
C PHE A 82 -22.02 -3.44 -0.50
N LYS A 83 -21.53 -3.70 -1.73
CA LYS A 83 -22.19 -4.68 -2.62
C LYS A 83 -22.03 -6.15 -2.19
N SER A 84 -20.95 -6.53 -1.51
CA SER A 84 -20.80 -7.89 -0.97
C SER A 84 -19.94 -7.94 0.28
N HIS A 85 -20.26 -8.88 1.18
CA HIS A 85 -19.57 -9.07 2.46
C HIS A 85 -18.09 -9.44 2.27
N GLY A 86 -17.20 -8.88 3.12
CA GLY A 86 -15.76 -9.17 3.08
C GLY A 86 -14.99 -8.58 1.89
N VAL A 87 -15.59 -7.67 1.12
CA VAL A 87 -14.88 -6.98 0.03
C VAL A 87 -13.77 -6.10 0.57
N TRP A 88 -14.03 -5.32 1.62
CA TRP A 88 -13.03 -4.41 2.16
C TRP A 88 -11.85 -5.12 2.78
N LYS A 89 -12.08 -6.27 3.42
CA LYS A 89 -11.00 -7.15 3.88
C LYS A 89 -10.08 -7.61 2.75
N ARG A 90 -10.66 -7.95 1.59
CA ARG A 90 -9.88 -8.35 0.40
C ARG A 90 -9.13 -7.17 -0.19
N VAL A 91 -9.79 -6.02 -0.33
CA VAL A 91 -9.17 -4.78 -0.81
C VAL A 91 -7.98 -4.39 0.08
N TYR A 92 -8.19 -4.35 1.40
CA TYR A 92 -7.13 -4.09 2.38
C TYR A 92 -5.95 -5.02 2.18
N GLY A 93 -6.17 -6.34 2.18
CA GLY A 93 -5.09 -7.30 2.02
C GLY A 93 -4.35 -7.21 0.68
N LEU A 94 -5.05 -6.91 -0.42
CA LEU A 94 -4.43 -6.78 -1.75
C LEU A 94 -3.59 -5.51 -1.88
N VAL A 95 -4.11 -4.39 -1.38
CA VAL A 95 -3.37 -3.12 -1.33
C VAL A 95 -2.13 -3.25 -0.46
N GLU A 96 -2.26 -3.81 0.74
CA GLU A 96 -1.11 -4.03 1.64
C GLU A 96 -0.06 -4.93 1.00
N LYS A 97 -0.48 -6.04 0.38
CA LYS A 97 0.44 -6.95 -0.31
C LYS A 97 1.21 -6.24 -1.42
N GLU A 98 0.53 -5.39 -2.19
CA GLU A 98 1.16 -4.63 -3.27
C GLU A 98 2.09 -3.53 -2.75
N ALA A 99 1.66 -2.80 -1.73
CA ALA A 99 2.47 -1.77 -1.09
C ALA A 99 3.77 -2.36 -0.49
N MET A 100 3.73 -3.62 -0.07
CA MET A 100 4.87 -4.36 0.47
C MET A 100 5.65 -5.17 -0.57
N ARG A 101 5.28 -5.11 -1.86
CA ARG A 101 6.01 -5.78 -2.93
C ARG A 101 7.41 -5.18 -3.05
N THR A 102 8.43 -6.05 -3.10
CA THR A 102 9.85 -5.66 -3.19
C THR A 102 10.38 -5.71 -4.62
N SER A 103 9.87 -6.61 -5.46
CA SER A 103 10.18 -6.62 -6.90
C SER A 103 9.51 -5.44 -7.58
N LEU A 104 10.22 -4.68 -8.42
CA LEU A 104 9.61 -3.64 -9.25
C LEU A 104 9.28 -4.17 -10.64
N ASP A 105 8.23 -3.61 -11.23
CA ASP A 105 7.92 -3.77 -12.64
C ASP A 105 8.29 -2.49 -13.41
N ALA A 106 8.33 -2.58 -14.74
CA ALA A 106 8.68 -1.43 -15.59
C ALA A 106 7.72 -0.25 -15.40
N ASN A 107 6.44 -0.50 -15.16
CA ASN A 107 5.44 0.54 -15.01
C ASN A 107 5.63 1.31 -13.69
N ASP A 108 6.16 0.66 -12.65
CA ASP A 108 6.56 1.35 -11.41
C ASP A 108 7.65 2.40 -11.64
N LEU A 109 8.55 2.17 -12.61
CA LEU A 109 9.56 3.17 -12.97
C LEU A 109 8.95 4.30 -13.79
N VAL A 110 8.18 3.96 -14.83
CA VAL A 110 7.71 4.91 -15.84
C VAL A 110 6.59 5.83 -15.33
N GLU A 111 5.68 5.32 -14.50
CA GLU A 111 4.52 6.10 -14.04
C GLU A 111 4.83 7.02 -12.86
N ASN A 112 5.90 6.75 -12.12
CA ASN A 112 6.27 7.55 -10.97
C ASN A 112 7.16 8.73 -11.36
N THR A 113 7.01 9.83 -10.63
CA THR A 113 8.00 10.91 -10.64
C THR A 113 9.14 10.56 -9.68
N TRP A 114 10.39 10.71 -10.13
CA TRP A 114 11.56 10.32 -9.34
C TRP A 114 12.46 11.51 -9.03
N HIS A 115 13.05 11.50 -7.85
CA HIS A 115 14.10 12.43 -7.45
C HIS A 115 15.37 11.65 -7.15
N CYS A 116 16.47 12.02 -7.78
CA CYS A 116 17.78 11.41 -7.61
C CYS A 116 18.68 12.34 -6.80
N ALA A 117 19.31 11.80 -5.77
CA ALA A 117 20.30 12.51 -4.96
C ALA A 117 21.45 11.56 -4.58
N PRO A 118 22.69 12.09 -4.43
CA PRO A 118 23.74 11.38 -3.70
C PRO A 118 23.29 11.04 -2.27
N ILE A 119 23.72 9.90 -1.72
CA ILE A 119 23.38 9.52 -0.33
C ILE A 119 23.77 10.63 0.66
N ASP A 120 24.94 11.24 0.46
CA ASP A 120 25.50 12.23 1.38
C ASP A 120 25.09 13.69 1.05
N ASN A 121 24.29 13.92 0.01
CA ASN A 121 23.95 15.28 -0.43
C ASN A 121 22.52 15.36 -0.98
N PRO A 122 21.61 16.14 -0.36
CA PRO A 122 20.19 16.18 -0.72
C PRO A 122 19.87 17.05 -1.96
N ARG A 123 20.79 17.17 -2.92
CA ARG A 123 20.48 17.85 -4.19
C ARG A 123 19.60 16.94 -5.04
N ASP A 124 18.30 17.10 -4.87
CA ASP A 124 17.28 16.36 -5.62
C ASP A 124 17.24 16.83 -7.08
N THR A 125 17.70 15.97 -7.98
CA THR A 125 17.53 16.13 -9.42
C THR A 125 16.31 15.34 -9.86
N LEU A 126 15.38 15.97 -10.56
CA LEU A 126 14.22 15.28 -11.13
C LEU A 126 14.67 14.26 -12.19
N VAL A 127 14.10 13.07 -12.15
CA VAL A 127 14.40 11.97 -13.06
C VAL A 127 13.10 11.40 -13.63
N GLU A 128 13.13 11.10 -14.92
CA GLU A 128 12.02 10.47 -15.64
C GLU A 128 12.49 9.19 -16.33
N PHE A 129 11.70 8.12 -16.20
CA PHE A 129 11.95 6.83 -16.84
C PHE A 129 10.98 6.64 -18.00
N TYR A 130 11.45 6.03 -19.08
CA TYR A 130 10.69 5.78 -20.30
C TYR A 130 10.68 4.29 -20.62
N GLN A 131 9.60 3.82 -21.24
CA GLN A 131 9.33 2.41 -21.55
C GLN A 131 10.40 1.76 -22.45
N ASP A 132 11.12 2.57 -23.22
CA ASP A 132 12.17 2.12 -24.14
C ASP A 132 13.48 1.73 -23.41
N GLY A 133 13.53 1.81 -22.08
CA GLY A 133 14.72 1.55 -21.29
C GLY A 133 15.63 2.77 -21.14
N THR A 134 15.15 3.97 -21.46
CA THR A 134 15.87 5.22 -21.23
C THR A 134 15.38 5.91 -19.96
N TYR A 135 16.26 6.57 -19.22
CA TYR A 135 15.88 7.53 -18.19
C TYR A 135 16.69 8.82 -18.32
N ILE A 136 16.10 9.96 -17.95
CA ILE A 136 16.66 11.29 -18.15
C ILE A 136 16.75 12.01 -16.80
N HIS A 137 17.91 12.61 -16.52
CA HIS A 137 18.03 13.59 -15.45
C HIS A 137 17.61 14.95 -15.99
N ARG A 138 16.52 15.51 -15.48
CA ARG A 138 16.02 16.85 -15.83
C ARG A 138 16.96 17.89 -15.23
N HIS A 139 17.91 18.33 -16.04
CA HIS A 139 18.88 19.37 -15.72
C HIS A 139 19.09 20.22 -16.97
N GLU A 140 18.22 21.20 -17.15
CA GLU A 140 18.30 22.15 -18.27
C GLU A 140 19.68 22.84 -18.29
N PRO A 141 20.29 23.05 -19.47
CA PRO A 141 19.80 22.69 -20.81
C PRO A 141 20.22 21.29 -21.31
N PHE A 142 20.99 20.53 -20.52
CA PHE A 142 21.71 19.35 -21.02
C PHE A 142 20.94 18.03 -20.93
N ASN A 143 19.97 17.92 -20.00
CA ASN A 143 19.07 16.78 -19.80
C ASN A 143 19.70 15.41 -20.15
N PRO A 144 20.77 14.97 -19.46
CA PRO A 144 21.50 13.77 -19.84
C PRO A 144 20.63 12.52 -19.71
N SER A 145 20.74 11.63 -20.71
CA SER A 145 20.03 10.37 -20.80
C SER A 145 20.94 9.17 -20.51
N PHE A 146 20.34 8.13 -19.95
CA PHE A 146 21.01 6.92 -19.50
C PHE A 146 20.11 5.71 -19.74
N SER A 147 20.68 4.51 -19.72
CA SER A 147 19.91 3.26 -19.89
C SER A 147 19.49 2.65 -18.55
N TRP A 148 18.35 1.99 -18.52
CA TRP A 148 17.90 1.16 -17.41
C TRP A 148 17.34 -0.18 -17.89
N SER A 149 17.38 -1.18 -17.01
CA SER A 149 16.72 -2.46 -17.23
C SER A 149 16.33 -3.13 -15.91
N ILE A 150 15.37 -4.04 -15.99
CA ILE A 150 15.00 -4.96 -14.91
C ILE A 150 15.30 -6.38 -15.41
N THR A 151 16.11 -7.12 -14.65
CA THR A 151 16.45 -8.52 -14.98
C THR A 151 15.33 -9.46 -14.55
N GLY A 152 15.34 -10.70 -15.06
CA GLY A 152 14.29 -11.69 -14.78
C GLY A 152 14.15 -12.09 -13.31
N ASP A 153 15.17 -11.84 -12.50
CA ASP A 153 15.18 -12.01 -11.03
C ASP A 153 14.69 -10.76 -10.27
N GLY A 154 14.29 -9.69 -10.99
CA GLY A 154 13.79 -8.44 -10.42
C GLY A 154 14.88 -7.42 -10.04
N SER A 155 16.15 -7.69 -10.33
CA SER A 155 17.23 -6.73 -10.07
C SER A 155 17.17 -5.55 -11.05
N ILE A 156 17.48 -4.35 -10.55
CA ILE A 156 17.40 -3.11 -11.34
C ILE A 156 18.80 -2.66 -11.69
N TYR A 157 19.04 -2.37 -12.96
CA TYR A 157 20.30 -1.82 -13.43
C TYR A 157 20.06 -0.43 -14.01
N LEU A 158 20.77 0.57 -13.48
CA LEU A 158 20.78 1.94 -14.01
C LEU A 158 22.19 2.25 -14.49
N ASN A 159 22.34 2.54 -15.78
CA ASN A 159 23.63 2.75 -16.44
C ASN A 159 24.66 1.67 -16.07
N GLN A 160 24.26 0.39 -16.20
CA GLN A 160 25.05 -0.81 -15.87
C GLN A 160 25.42 -1.00 -14.40
N LYS A 161 24.93 -0.16 -13.48
CA LYS A 161 25.13 -0.34 -12.04
C LYS A 161 23.91 -1.01 -11.42
N PRO A 162 24.09 -2.00 -10.53
CA PRO A 162 22.98 -2.61 -9.83
C PRO A 162 22.43 -1.67 -8.76
N PHE A 163 21.11 -1.69 -8.60
CA PHE A 163 20.38 -0.99 -7.56
C PHE A 163 19.44 -1.94 -6.83
N ARG A 164 19.21 -1.65 -5.55
CA ARG A 164 18.21 -2.33 -4.72
C ARG A 164 16.97 -1.47 -4.61
N SER A 165 15.81 -2.10 -4.73
CA SER A 165 14.52 -1.47 -4.46
C SER A 165 14.02 -1.80 -3.06
N TYR A 166 13.37 -0.85 -2.41
CA TYR A 166 12.58 -1.07 -1.21
C TYR A 166 11.48 -0.02 -1.08
N ARG A 167 10.47 -0.32 -0.27
CA ARG A 167 9.37 0.59 0.04
C ARG A 167 9.59 1.22 1.41
N CYS A 168 9.37 2.53 1.51
CA CYS A 168 9.29 3.21 2.79
C CYS A 168 7.91 3.04 3.43
N PRO A 169 7.76 3.31 4.74
CA PRO A 169 6.45 3.25 5.43
C PRO A 169 5.36 4.14 4.81
N ASN A 170 5.74 5.20 4.09
CA ASN A 170 4.83 6.05 3.32
C ASN A 170 4.52 5.51 1.91
N TRP A 171 4.99 4.30 1.59
CA TRP A 171 4.90 3.62 0.30
C TRP A 171 5.70 4.27 -0.83
N ASN A 172 6.56 5.24 -0.52
CA ASN A 172 7.51 5.72 -1.52
C ASN A 172 8.42 4.57 -1.94
N LEU A 173 8.61 4.45 -3.25
CA LEU A 173 9.60 3.57 -3.82
C LEU A 173 10.96 4.22 -3.70
N ILE A 174 11.91 3.48 -3.17
CA ILE A 174 13.30 3.88 -3.16
C ILE A 174 14.10 2.87 -3.95
N ILE A 175 14.93 3.38 -4.85
CA ILE A 175 15.92 2.60 -5.58
C ILE A 175 17.27 3.19 -5.21
N SER A 176 18.16 2.39 -4.61
CA SER A 176 19.46 2.89 -4.15
C SER A 176 20.59 1.91 -4.38
N ASN A 177 21.79 2.46 -4.50
CA ASN A 177 23.06 1.76 -4.37
C ASN A 177 23.96 2.52 -3.40
N ASP A 178 25.24 2.16 -3.31
CA ASP A 178 26.18 2.79 -2.37
C ASP A 178 26.52 4.27 -2.67
N CYS A 179 25.96 4.85 -3.74
CA CYS A 179 26.26 6.23 -4.16
C CYS A 179 25.03 7.10 -4.34
N LEU A 180 23.95 6.55 -4.90
CA LEU A 180 22.77 7.29 -5.35
C LEU A 180 21.50 6.70 -4.75
N VAL A 181 20.54 7.58 -4.49
CA VAL A 181 19.18 7.25 -4.08
C VAL A 181 18.22 7.92 -5.04
N PHE A 182 17.32 7.12 -5.60
CA PHE A 182 16.16 7.56 -6.36
C PHE A 182 14.94 7.34 -5.48
N LYS A 183 14.16 8.41 -5.23
CA LYS A 183 12.93 8.35 -4.44
C LYS A 183 11.75 8.71 -5.32
N SER A 184 10.73 7.86 -5.34
CA SER A 184 9.47 8.23 -5.96
C SER A 184 8.77 9.27 -5.09
N SER A 185 8.26 10.32 -5.71
CA SER A 185 7.39 11.30 -5.04
C SER A 185 5.91 10.91 -5.11
N GLY A 186 5.53 10.00 -6.01
CA GLY A 186 4.14 9.67 -6.29
C GLY A 186 3.65 8.33 -5.73
N ALA A 187 2.32 8.23 -5.62
CA ALA A 187 1.56 7.01 -5.35
C ALA A 187 0.92 6.39 -6.61
N GLU A 188 1.42 6.67 -7.82
CA GLU A 188 0.77 6.19 -9.05
C GLU A 188 0.72 4.67 -9.17
N SER A 189 1.76 3.95 -8.72
CA SER A 189 1.68 2.47 -8.61
C SER A 189 0.50 2.01 -7.74
N PHE A 190 0.21 2.75 -6.66
CA PHE A 190 -0.92 2.45 -5.78
C PHE A 190 -2.25 2.79 -6.47
N LYS A 191 -2.36 3.95 -7.12
CA LYS A 191 -3.56 4.33 -7.91
C LYS A 191 -3.84 3.35 -9.04
N ARG A 192 -2.82 2.92 -9.79
CA ARG A 192 -2.95 1.88 -10.83
C ARG A 192 -3.63 0.63 -10.28
N LYS A 193 -3.25 0.19 -9.09
CA LYS A 193 -3.82 -0.99 -8.45
C LYS A 193 -5.24 -0.74 -7.95
N LEU A 194 -5.52 0.44 -7.40
CA LEU A 194 -6.89 0.85 -7.10
C LEU A 194 -7.78 0.84 -8.36
N ARG A 195 -7.27 1.30 -9.51
CA ARG A 195 -7.97 1.26 -10.81
C ARG A 195 -8.20 -0.18 -11.30
N GLU A 196 -7.20 -1.06 -11.22
CA GLU A 196 -7.32 -2.49 -11.57
C GLU A 196 -8.48 -3.17 -10.81
N PHE A 197 -8.65 -2.81 -9.53
CA PHE A 197 -9.74 -3.31 -8.69
C PHE A 197 -11.05 -2.51 -8.79
N LYS A 198 -11.11 -1.51 -9.69
CA LYS A 198 -12.27 -0.63 -9.91
C LYS A 198 -12.70 0.14 -8.65
N LEU A 199 -11.73 0.51 -7.82
CA LEU A 199 -11.93 1.27 -6.59
C LEU A 199 -11.90 2.78 -6.83
N ILE A 200 -11.21 3.20 -7.89
CA ILE A 200 -11.20 4.57 -8.43
C ILE A 200 -11.39 4.49 -9.95
N ASP A 201 -11.83 5.60 -10.56
CA ASP A 201 -12.08 5.65 -12.01
C ASP A 201 -10.77 5.52 -12.80
N PRO A 202 -10.76 4.78 -13.93
CA PRO A 202 -9.57 4.61 -14.75
C PRO A 202 -9.14 5.87 -15.52
N GLU A 203 -10.01 6.88 -15.63
CA GLU A 203 -9.81 8.10 -16.44
C GLU A 203 -9.44 9.35 -15.63
N ASN A 204 -9.10 9.21 -14.33
CA ASN A 204 -8.56 10.30 -13.50
C ASN A 204 -7.17 9.97 -12.96
#